data_AF-A0A1B9M6S2-F1
#
_entry.id   AF-A0A1B9M6S2-F1
#
_cell.length_a   1.000
_cell.length_b   1.000
_cell.length_c   1.000
_cell.angle_alpha   90.00
_cell.angle_beta   90.00
_cell.angle_gamma   90.00
#
_symmetry.space_group_name_H-M   'P 1'
#
loop_
_entity.id
_entity.type
_entity.pdbx_description
1 polymer ?
#
loop_
_entity_poly.entity_id
_entity_poly.type
_entity_poly.pdbx_seq_one_letter_code
_entity_poly.pdbx_strand_id
1 'polypeptide(L)'
;MNGNPDRPYIAHAMHDSAHPDPITTINKHRNVIRTPANNKLRMDDKRGQEHIKLATEYGKTQLNIGHLVNEKKHPRGEGFELRTDDWGGDCRQ
;
A
#
# COMPACT_ATOMS: atom_id res chain seq x y z
N MET A 1 -31.21 11.05 4.00
CA MET A 1 -30.23 10.04 3.54
C MET A 1 -29.54 9.48 4.78
N ASN A 2 -29.72 8.20 5.07
CA ASN A 2 -29.11 7.51 6.22
C ASN A 2 -27.58 7.57 6.11
N GLY A 3 -26.97 8.54 6.80
CA GLY A 3 -25.54 8.62 7.00
C GLY A 3 -25.11 7.50 7.93
N ASN A 4 -24.88 6.32 7.38
CA ASN A 4 -24.23 5.24 8.11
C ASN A 4 -22.72 5.53 8.14
N PRO A 5 -22.13 5.88 9.29
CA PRO A 5 -20.71 6.17 9.41
C PRO A 5 -19.80 4.96 9.11
N ASP A 6 -20.36 3.74 9.03
CA ASP A 6 -19.63 2.52 8.71
C ASP A 6 -19.37 2.32 7.20
N ARG A 7 -19.84 3.23 6.34
CA ARG A 7 -19.63 3.19 4.89
C ARG A 7 -18.99 4.49 4.39
N PRO A 8 -17.72 4.75 4.74
CA PRO A 8 -17.04 5.96 4.29
C PRO A 8 -16.93 5.97 2.76
N TYR A 9 -17.44 7.04 2.14
CA TYR A 9 -17.25 7.37 0.73
C TYR A 9 -16.35 8.61 0.66
N ILE A 10 -15.19 8.48 0.04
CA ILE A 10 -14.30 9.62 -0.20
C ILE A 10 -14.75 10.27 -1.51
N ALA A 11 -15.50 11.37 -1.41
CA ALA A 11 -16.07 12.07 -2.56
C ALA A 11 -15.05 12.97 -3.27
N HIS A 12 -14.18 13.64 -2.51
CA HIS A 12 -13.16 14.55 -3.01
C HIS A 12 -12.14 14.87 -1.90
N ALA A 13 -10.94 15.26 -2.29
CA ALA A 13 -9.98 15.95 -1.43
C ALA A 13 -9.93 17.41 -1.90
N MET A 14 -10.18 18.37 -0.99
CA MET A 14 -10.09 19.79 -1.29
C MET A 14 -8.70 20.29 -0.92
N HIS A 15 -8.00 20.89 -1.89
CA HIS A 15 -6.70 21.50 -1.66
C HIS A 15 -6.86 22.76 -0.81
N ASP A 16 -6.06 22.85 0.26
CA ASP A 16 -5.86 24.10 1.01
C ASP A 16 -4.43 24.56 0.76
N SER A 17 -4.25 25.71 0.12
CA SER A 17 -2.92 26.26 -0.18
C SER A 17 -2.12 26.63 1.08
N ALA A 18 -2.75 26.76 2.24
CA ALA A 18 -2.07 27.05 3.52
C ALA A 18 -1.40 25.81 4.13
N HIS A 19 -1.80 24.61 3.71
CA HIS A 19 -1.29 23.35 4.25
C HIS A 19 -0.67 22.52 3.10
N PRO A 20 0.56 21.99 3.25
CA PRO A 20 1.17 21.19 2.20
C PRO A 20 0.32 19.95 1.92
N ASP A 21 -0.11 19.80 0.67
CA ASP A 21 -0.88 18.64 0.27
C ASP A 21 -0.08 17.35 0.50
N PRO A 22 -0.69 16.32 1.11
CA PRO A 22 -0.09 15.00 1.13
C PRO A 22 0.09 14.42 -0.28
N ILE A 23 -0.69 14.92 -1.26
CA ILE A 23 -0.63 14.55 -2.67
C ILE A 23 0.18 15.63 -3.42
N THR A 24 1.51 15.50 -3.38
CA THR A 24 2.37 16.36 -4.21
C THR A 24 2.47 15.81 -5.64
N THR A 25 2.63 16.68 -6.64
CA THR A 25 2.81 16.29 -8.06
C THR A 25 4.01 15.33 -8.26
N ILE A 26 4.94 15.33 -7.31
CA ILE A 26 6.12 14.44 -7.27
C ILE A 26 5.72 12.97 -7.05
N ASN A 27 4.59 12.71 -6.38
CA ASN A 27 4.13 11.36 -6.02
C ASN A 27 2.74 11.02 -6.60
N LYS A 28 2.44 11.54 -7.79
CA LYS A 28 1.12 11.45 -8.45
C LYS A 28 0.64 10.04 -8.79
N HIS A 29 1.52 9.04 -8.75
CA HIS A 29 1.21 7.65 -9.13
C HIS A 29 1.00 6.74 -7.92
N ARG A 30 1.29 7.21 -6.70
CA ARG A 30 1.35 6.34 -5.53
C ARG A 30 0.18 6.59 -4.60
N ASN A 31 -0.74 5.64 -4.59
CA ASN A 31 -1.87 5.57 -3.69
C ASN A 31 -1.49 4.76 -2.46
N VAL A 32 -1.68 5.30 -1.24
CA VAL A 32 -1.38 4.59 0.01
C VAL A 32 -2.55 4.74 0.98
N ILE A 33 -3.14 3.61 1.36
CA ILE A 33 -4.08 3.51 2.47
C ILE A 33 -3.33 2.94 3.66
N ARG A 34 -3.26 3.70 4.75
CA ARG A 34 -2.56 3.30 5.98
C ARG A 34 -3.48 3.41 7.20
N THR A 35 -3.59 2.33 7.98
CA THR A 35 -4.32 2.34 9.25
C THR A 35 -3.41 2.75 10.42
N PRO A 36 -3.96 3.13 11.59
CA PRO A 36 -3.18 3.44 12.79
C PRO A 36 -2.29 2.26 13.26
N ALA A 37 -2.73 1.02 13.04
CA ALA A 37 -1.96 -0.19 13.30
C ALA A 37 -0.87 -0.48 12.25
N ASN A 38 -0.58 0.49 11.38
CA ASN A 38 0.43 0.40 10.31
C ASN A 38 0.13 -0.63 9.22
N ASN A 39 -1.13 -1.08 9.08
CA ASN A 39 -1.54 -1.86 7.91
C ASN A 39 -1.51 -0.94 6.69
N LYS A 40 -0.83 -1.36 5.63
CA LYS A 40 -0.54 -0.55 4.45
C LYS A 40 -1.01 -1.29 3.20
N LEU A 41 -1.88 -0.65 2.43
CA LEU A 41 -2.14 -0.99 1.04
C LEU A 41 -1.55 0.13 0.18
N ARG A 42 -0.53 -0.19 -0.60
CA ARG A 42 0.11 0.73 -1.55
C ARG A 42 -0.16 0.24 -2.96
N MET A 43 -0.61 1.13 -3.83
CA MET A 43 -0.74 0.92 -5.26
C MET A 43 0.08 2.01 -5.96
N ASP A 44 1.00 1.61 -6.82
CA ASP A 44 1.81 2.53 -7.62
C ASP A 44 1.49 2.29 -9.09
N ASP A 45 0.91 3.29 -9.75
CA ASP A 45 0.45 3.24 -11.14
C ASP A 45 1.46 3.90 -12.10
N LYS A 46 2.74 3.93 -11.72
CA LYS A 46 3.80 4.43 -12.60
C LYS A 46 3.98 3.45 -13.75
N ARG A 47 3.74 3.90 -14.99
CA ARG A 47 3.85 3.08 -16.21
C ARG A 47 5.19 2.33 -16.27
N GLY A 48 5.12 1.01 -16.45
CA GLY A 48 6.27 0.10 -16.52
C GLY A 48 6.90 -0.24 -15.17
N GLN A 49 6.34 0.24 -14.06
CA GLN A 49 6.76 -0.05 -12.68
C GLN A 49 5.54 -0.26 -11.78
N GLU A 50 4.41 -0.67 -12.37
CA GLU A 50 3.16 -0.87 -11.66
C GLU A 50 3.33 -1.95 -10.60
N HIS A 51 2.96 -1.63 -9.36
CA HIS A 51 2.99 -2.62 -8.29
C HIS A 51 1.99 -2.33 -7.18
N ILE A 52 1.56 -3.42 -6.55
CA ILE A 52 0.68 -3.41 -5.39
C ILE A 52 1.45 -4.03 -4.22
N LYS A 53 1.47 -3.34 -3.08
CA LYS A 53 2.04 -3.83 -1.82
C LYS A 53 0.98 -3.81 -0.73
N LEU A 54 0.68 -4.98 -0.19
CA LEU A 54 -0.11 -5.15 1.02
C LEU A 54 0.83 -5.58 2.16
N ALA A 55 0.84 -4.83 3.25
CA ALA A 55 1.68 -5.12 4.40
C ALA A 55 0.88 -4.97 5.70
N THR A 56 1.04 -5.92 6.60
CA THR A 56 0.54 -5.88 7.98
C THR A 56 1.73 -5.91 8.94
N GLU A 57 1.56 -5.31 10.11
CA GLU A 57 2.55 -5.37 11.18
C GLU A 57 2.50 -6.75 11.89
N TYR A 58 1.31 -7.38 11.91
CA TYR A 58 1.13 -8.72 12.48
C TYR A 58 1.83 -9.77 11.61
N GLY A 59 2.76 -10.54 12.19
CA GLY A 59 3.59 -11.50 11.47
C GLY A 59 4.51 -10.91 10.41
N LYS A 60 4.61 -9.57 10.34
CA LYS A 60 5.26 -8.81 9.26
C LYS A 60 4.92 -9.36 7.87
N THR A 61 3.67 -9.78 7.68
CA THR A 61 3.23 -10.38 6.43
C THR A 61 3.14 -9.31 5.34
N GLN A 62 3.79 -9.56 4.22
CA GLN A 62 3.86 -8.67 3.07
C GLN A 62 3.53 -9.46 1.80
N LEU A 63 2.63 -8.92 1.00
CA LEU A 63 2.33 -9.38 -0.35
C LEU A 63 2.71 -8.26 -1.31
N ASN A 64 3.69 -8.51 -2.18
CA ASN A 64 4.11 -7.60 -3.24
C ASN A 64 3.71 -8.24 -4.59
N ILE A 65 3.09 -7.47 -5.48
CA ILE A 65 2.65 -7.93 -6.81
C ILE A 65 3.07 -6.89 -7.86
N GLY A 66 3.50 -7.34 -9.04
CA GLY A 66 3.94 -6.51 -10.15
C GLY A 66 5.44 -6.26 -10.11
N HIS A 67 5.83 -4.99 -10.15
CA HIS A 67 7.22 -4.57 -10.11
C HIS A 67 7.77 -4.57 -8.66
N LEU A 68 8.56 -5.58 -8.33
CA LEU A 68 9.14 -5.69 -6.98
C LEU A 68 10.29 -4.70 -6.84
N VAL A 69 10.19 -3.83 -5.84
CA VAL A 69 11.21 -2.82 -5.53
C VAL A 69 11.77 -3.02 -4.13
N ASN A 70 13.08 -2.77 -3.98
CA ASN A 70 13.70 -2.69 -2.66
C ASN A 70 13.41 -1.34 -1.98
N GLU A 71 13.87 -1.17 -0.73
CA GLU A 71 13.72 0.09 0.01
C GLU A 71 14.37 1.30 -0.69
N LYS A 72 15.42 1.04 -1.47
CA LYS A 72 16.11 2.03 -2.31
C LYS A 72 15.46 2.21 -3.69
N LYS A 73 14.25 1.70 -3.92
CA LYS A 73 13.50 1.74 -5.20
C LYS A 73 14.20 1.08 -6.40
N HIS A 74 15.16 0.19 -6.17
CA HIS A 74 15.77 -0.58 -7.25
C HIS A 74 14.90 -1.80 -7.56
N PRO A 75 14.79 -2.18 -8.85
CA PRO A 75 14.07 -3.38 -9.25
C PRO A 75 14.73 -4.62 -8.66
N ARG A 76 13.94 -5.45 -7.99
CA ARG A 76 14.33 -6.76 -7.43
C ARG A 76 13.82 -7.91 -8.30
N GLY A 77 12.75 -7.69 -9.05
CA GLY A 77 12.16 -8.67 -9.95
C GLY A 77 10.75 -8.26 -10.38
N GLU A 78 10.11 -9.13 -11.14
CA GLU A 78 8.72 -9.00 -11.58
C GLU A 78 7.94 -10.25 -11.17
N GLY A 79 6.67 -10.09 -10.79
CA GLY A 79 5.80 -11.19 -10.40
C GLY A 79 5.13 -10.93 -9.05
N PHE A 80 5.06 -11.95 -8.19
CA PHE A 80 4.50 -11.81 -6.85
C PHE A 80 5.44 -12.41 -5.80
N GLU A 81 5.45 -11.80 -4.62
CA GLU A 81 6.21 -12.26 -3.45
C GLU A 81 5.29 -12.21 -2.25
N LEU A 82 5.12 -13.35 -1.59
CA LEU A 82 4.50 -13.46 -0.29
C LEU A 82 5.61 -13.72 0.74
N ARG A 83 5.74 -12.81 1.71
CA ARG A 83 6.66 -12.92 2.82
C ARG A 83 5.87 -12.89 4.13
N THR A 84 6.21 -13.76 5.07
CA THR A 84 5.76 -13.73 6.46
C THR A 84 6.97 -14.01 7.33
N ASP A 85 7.17 -13.21 8.39
CA ASP A 85 8.23 -13.49 9.38
C ASP A 85 7.67 -14.37 10.52
N ASP A 86 6.34 -14.46 10.67
CA ASP A 86 5.70 -15.47 11.52
C ASP A 86 5.64 -16.83 10.82
N TRP A 87 5.69 -17.89 11.64
CA TRP A 87 5.58 -19.28 11.21
C TRP A 87 4.32 -19.45 10.36
N GLY A 88 4.48 -19.56 9.05
CA GLY A 88 3.44 -20.12 8.19
C GLY A 88 3.17 -21.52 8.71
N GLY A 89 1.94 -21.79 9.14
CA GLY A 89 1.52 -23.14 9.48
C GLY A 89 1.62 -24.04 8.25
N ASP A 90 2.81 -24.61 8.03
CA ASP A 90 2.99 -25.98 7.57
C ASP A 90 4.41 -26.47 7.91
N CYS A 91 4.51 -27.09 9.08
CA CYS A 91 5.42 -28.20 9.31
C CYS A 91 4.64 -29.18 10.21
N ARG A 92 3.63 -29.83 9.64
CA ARG A 92 3.26 -31.16 10.15
C ARG A 92 3.96 -32.21 9.31
N GLN A 93 4.59 -33.11 10.06
CA GLN A 93 5.12 -34.42 9.73
C GLN A 93 4.45 -35.11 8.54
#